data_AF-G4MQ06-F1
#
_entry.id   AF-G4MQ06-F1
#
_cell.length_a   1.000
_cell.length_b   1.000
_cell.length_c   1.000
_cell.angle_alpha   90.00
_cell.angle_beta   90.00
_cell.angle_gamma   90.00
#
_symmetry.space_group_name_H-M   'P 1'
#
loop_
_entity.id
_entity.type
_entity.pdbx_description
1 polymer ?
#
loop_
_entity_poly.entity_id
_entity_poly.type
_entity_poly.pdbx_seq_one_letter_code
_entity_poly.pdbx_strand_id
1 'polypeptide(L)'
;MAPRQSARRKAAAATTEPKVEIKEVEQETKVVVAQTNGKKSRTIATTVVKKETKVQVKRKAEDEDEDEAELSDHCKKEKAKEEKVELQDIPEIKPAAKRQKTTKGKDQDTMPLAERTVVSTLKRAMYIGAHVSAAGGVQNSVENAAQIGANAFALFLKSQRKWANPPLAPDARDQFHSSCTKHSYDAAKHCLPHGSYLVNLAQPEKEKADQAYSNFVDDLKRCDELGIRLYNFHPGSALKDTKEAAIGRIAAQLNRSHKETKSVITVVENMAGSGNVVGSTFEDLRDIIELVEDKSRVGVCIDTCHAFAAGYDLRTPEAFKKTFDEFDRIVGNKYLKAFHLNDSKAPFGSNRDLHANIGTGFLGLRAFHSVVNHAPFQDLPMVLETPIDKKDASGKTVEDRQVWADEIKLLESLIEMDAESDEFQKLAEKLQKSGAAERKRVQEQVDKKAEKDAKKAAPKGKAVKGRKKKAETDEDSE
;
A
#
# COMPACT_ATOMS: atom_id res chain seq x y z
N MET A 1 -0.07 -42.44 66.40
CA MET A 1 1.36 -42.76 66.16
C MET A 1 1.75 -42.18 64.80
N ALA A 2 2.74 -41.29 64.78
CA ALA A 2 3.35 -40.74 63.56
C ALA A 2 4.21 -41.78 62.83
N PRO A 3 4.64 -41.50 61.59
CA PRO A 3 6.05 -41.17 61.43
C PRO A 3 6.31 -39.95 60.52
N ARG A 4 7.56 -39.48 60.62
CA ARG A 4 8.07 -38.15 60.38
C ARG A 4 8.38 -37.85 58.91
N GLN A 5 8.22 -36.58 58.56
CA GLN A 5 8.74 -35.90 57.36
C GLN A 5 10.28 -35.81 57.40
N SER A 6 10.92 -35.88 56.22
CA SER A 6 12.21 -35.23 55.97
C SER A 6 12.07 -34.36 54.72
N ALA A 7 12.34 -33.07 54.89
CA ALA A 7 12.28 -32.06 53.85
C ALA A 7 13.63 -31.96 53.13
N ARG A 8 13.63 -31.90 51.79
CA ARG A 8 14.77 -31.44 51.00
C ARG A 8 14.31 -30.32 50.08
N ARG A 9 14.67 -29.09 50.47
CA ARG A 9 14.54 -27.85 49.69
C ARG A 9 15.39 -27.98 48.40
N LYS A 10 14.80 -27.70 47.23
CA LYS A 10 15.55 -27.36 46.01
C LYS A 10 15.61 -25.83 45.91
N ALA A 11 16.83 -25.31 45.87
CA ALA A 11 17.14 -23.91 45.65
C ALA A 11 16.87 -23.52 44.20
N ALA A 12 16.28 -22.34 43.99
CA ALA A 12 16.13 -21.69 42.70
C ALA A 12 17.50 -21.12 42.26
N ALA A 13 17.95 -21.51 41.07
CA ALA A 13 19.10 -20.91 40.42
C ALA A 13 18.67 -19.57 39.78
N ALA A 14 19.17 -18.46 40.33
CA ALA A 14 19.09 -17.15 39.72
C ALA A 14 20.22 -17.01 38.69
N THR A 15 19.87 -16.89 37.42
CA THR A 15 20.81 -16.52 36.35
C THR A 15 20.99 -15.00 36.36
N THR A 16 22.16 -14.54 36.80
CA THR A 16 22.61 -13.14 36.70
C THR A 16 23.28 -12.91 35.35
N GLU A 17 22.70 -12.03 34.52
CA GLU A 17 23.34 -11.52 33.29
C GLU A 17 24.49 -10.55 33.63
N PRO A 18 25.57 -10.49 32.83
CA PRO A 18 26.68 -9.58 33.08
C PRO A 18 26.29 -8.13 32.77
N LYS A 19 26.47 -7.24 33.75
CA LYS A 19 26.36 -5.78 33.55
C LYS A 19 27.54 -5.29 32.69
N VAL A 20 27.24 -4.79 31.50
CA VAL A 20 28.16 -4.01 30.67
C VAL A 20 27.94 -2.53 31.00
N GLU A 21 28.92 -1.89 31.63
CA GLU A 21 28.89 -0.45 31.92
C GLU A 21 29.65 0.30 30.83
N ILE A 22 28.94 1.08 30.01
CA ILE A 22 29.51 1.91 28.95
C ILE A 22 29.73 3.31 29.53
N LYS A 23 30.98 3.78 29.60
CA LYS A 23 31.29 5.18 29.93
C LYS A 23 31.35 6.01 28.65
N GLU A 24 30.58 7.10 28.61
CA GLU A 24 30.68 8.13 27.57
C GLU A 24 32.05 8.84 27.66
N VAL A 25 32.67 9.08 26.50
CA VAL A 25 33.90 9.87 26.39
C VAL A 25 33.55 11.16 25.66
N GLU A 26 33.61 12.29 26.35
CA GLU A 26 33.51 13.62 25.72
C GLU A 26 34.71 13.84 24.80
N GLN A 27 34.46 14.32 23.57
CA GLN A 27 35.50 14.74 22.63
C GLN A 27 35.43 16.25 22.41
N GLU A 28 36.49 16.95 22.82
CA GLU A 28 36.73 18.34 22.42
C GLU A 28 37.15 18.42 20.95
N THR A 29 36.55 19.35 20.20
CA THR A 29 36.91 19.65 18.81
C THR A 29 37.74 20.93 18.77
N LYS A 30 39.00 20.87 18.32
CA LYS A 30 39.80 22.07 17.97
C LYS A 30 39.74 22.33 16.48
N VAL A 31 39.20 23.49 16.10
CA VAL A 31 39.21 24.00 14.73
C VAL A 31 40.38 24.97 14.57
N VAL A 32 41.29 24.70 13.63
CA VAL A 32 42.36 25.64 13.24
C VAL A 32 41.96 26.28 11.92
N VAL A 33 41.79 27.61 11.90
CA VAL A 33 41.49 28.40 10.69
C VAL A 33 42.78 29.05 10.20
N ALA A 34 43.18 28.77 8.96
CA ALA A 34 44.23 29.51 8.27
C ALA A 34 43.62 30.53 7.29
N GLN A 35 44.00 31.80 7.40
CA GLN A 35 43.63 32.86 6.45
C GLN A 35 44.64 32.90 5.29
N THR A 36 44.17 32.93 4.04
CA THR A 36 44.94 33.45 2.90
C THR A 36 44.05 34.17 1.88
N ASN A 37 44.59 35.28 1.37
CA ASN A 37 44.02 36.15 0.34
C ASN A 37 44.19 35.56 -1.07
N GLY A 38 43.15 35.71 -1.91
CA GLY A 38 43.29 35.84 -3.36
C GLY A 38 43.18 34.57 -4.21
N LYS A 39 42.08 34.49 -4.98
CA LYS A 39 41.82 33.67 -6.18
C LYS A 39 41.84 32.13 -6.01
N LYS A 40 40.63 31.61 -5.74
CA LYS A 40 40.10 30.25 -6.00
C LYS A 40 41.05 29.08 -5.67
N SER A 41 41.02 28.66 -4.40
CA SER A 41 41.33 27.29 -3.99
C SER A 41 40.26 26.77 -3.02
N ARG A 42 40.02 25.46 -3.06
CA ARG A 42 38.91 24.73 -2.41
C ARG A 42 39.45 24.13 -1.10
N THR A 43 38.96 24.60 0.03
CA THR A 43 39.34 24.11 1.37
C THR A 43 38.79 22.70 1.60
N ILE A 44 39.66 21.73 1.90
CA ILE A 44 39.29 20.40 2.37
C ILE A 44 39.53 20.37 3.87
N ALA A 45 38.45 20.27 4.66
CA ALA A 45 38.56 19.92 6.07
C ALA A 45 38.71 18.40 6.16
N THR A 46 39.85 17.93 6.66
CA THR A 46 40.11 16.50 6.89
C THR A 46 39.85 16.19 8.36
N THR A 47 38.78 15.46 8.65
CA THR A 47 38.54 14.90 9.99
C THR A 47 39.33 13.59 10.12
N VAL A 48 40.34 13.56 10.99
CA VAL A 48 41.02 12.30 11.36
C VAL A 48 40.35 11.75 12.62
N VAL A 49 39.51 10.73 12.47
CA VAL A 49 39.00 9.96 13.61
C VAL A 49 39.94 8.78 13.86
N LYS A 50 40.77 8.87 14.90
CA LYS A 50 41.50 7.71 15.43
C LYS A 50 40.57 7.00 16.42
N LYS A 51 40.10 5.79 16.07
CA LYS A 51 39.33 4.94 16.99
C LYS A 51 40.29 3.87 17.56
N GLU A 52 40.87 4.14 18.72
CA GLU A 52 41.55 3.10 19.51
C GLU A 52 40.51 2.43 20.42
N THR A 53 40.32 1.13 20.27
CA THR A 53 39.47 0.34 21.17
C THR A 53 40.39 -0.40 22.14
N LYS A 54 40.51 0.08 23.38
CA LYS A 54 41.17 -0.64 24.48
C LYS A 54 40.11 -1.46 25.22
N VAL A 55 40.12 -2.77 25.05
CA VAL A 55 39.35 -3.71 25.88
C VAL A 55 40.27 -4.20 27.00
N GLN A 56 40.03 -3.76 28.24
CA GLN A 56 40.65 -4.35 29.43
C GLN A 56 39.66 -5.33 30.06
N VAL A 57 39.96 -6.62 29.98
CA VAL A 57 39.25 -7.66 30.75
C VAL A 57 40.07 -7.91 32.01
N LYS A 58 39.56 -7.49 33.18
CA LYS A 58 40.08 -7.96 34.47
C LYS A 58 39.39 -9.28 34.81
N ARG A 59 40.13 -10.39 34.80
CA ARG A 59 39.73 -11.62 35.50
C ARG A 59 40.44 -11.65 36.85
N LYS A 60 39.67 -11.82 37.93
CA LYS A 60 40.20 -12.11 39.25
C LYS A 60 40.35 -13.63 39.32
N ALA A 61 41.58 -14.10 39.55
CA ALA A 61 41.89 -15.49 39.81
C ALA A 61 41.73 -15.77 41.32
N GLU A 62 41.05 -16.86 41.67
CA GLU A 62 41.28 -17.64 42.88
C GLU A 62 41.15 -19.12 42.48
N ASP A 63 42.15 -19.89 42.92
CA ASP A 63 42.55 -21.25 42.54
C ASP A 63 41.69 -22.35 43.18
N GLU A 64 41.61 -23.53 42.54
CA GLU A 64 42.16 -24.82 43.02
C GLU A 64 41.53 -26.03 42.28
N ASP A 65 42.47 -26.82 41.72
CA ASP A 65 42.55 -28.28 41.54
C ASP A 65 41.90 -29.07 40.37
N GLU A 66 42.83 -29.50 39.50
CA GLU A 66 43.12 -30.86 38.97
C GLU A 66 42.05 -31.65 38.20
N ASP A 67 42.29 -31.86 36.90
CA ASP A 67 42.63 -33.19 36.35
C ASP A 67 43.03 -33.13 34.87
N GLU A 68 44.08 -33.89 34.53
CA GLU A 68 44.83 -33.87 33.27
C GLU A 68 44.17 -34.62 32.09
N ALA A 69 44.45 -34.14 30.87
CA ALA A 69 44.60 -34.97 29.68
C ALA A 69 45.48 -34.27 28.61
N GLU A 70 46.63 -34.87 28.32
CA GLU A 70 47.71 -34.41 27.45
C GLU A 70 47.31 -34.22 25.96
N LEU A 71 47.85 -33.18 25.33
CA LEU A 71 48.09 -33.10 23.88
C LEU A 71 49.48 -32.50 23.62
N SER A 72 50.26 -33.23 22.84
CA SER A 72 51.69 -33.04 22.57
C SER A 72 52.06 -31.76 21.81
N ASP A 73 53.16 -31.18 22.25
CA ASP A 73 53.80 -29.94 21.81
C ASP A 73 54.76 -30.15 20.62
N HIS A 74 54.74 -29.27 19.61
CA HIS A 74 55.89 -29.05 18.71
C HIS A 74 55.89 -27.62 18.13
N CYS A 75 56.73 -26.79 18.73
CA CYS A 75 57.11 -25.46 18.27
C CYS A 75 58.29 -25.52 17.27
N LYS A 76 58.18 -24.82 16.13
CA LYS A 76 59.34 -24.36 15.33
C LYS A 76 59.21 -22.87 15.00
N LYS A 77 60.22 -22.11 15.40
CA LYS A 77 60.53 -20.74 14.95
C LYS A 77 61.15 -20.80 13.56
N GLU A 78 60.87 -19.84 12.67
CA GLU A 78 61.92 -19.16 11.91
C GLU A 78 61.50 -17.87 11.16
N LYS A 79 62.33 -16.83 11.40
CA LYS A 79 62.74 -15.62 10.68
C LYS A 79 61.90 -15.00 9.53
N ALA A 80 61.70 -13.69 9.69
CA ALA A 80 61.34 -12.72 8.66
C ALA A 80 62.41 -12.59 7.56
N LYS A 81 61.96 -12.47 6.31
CA LYS A 81 62.73 -12.03 5.13
C LYS A 81 62.03 -10.84 4.48
N GLU A 82 62.80 -9.79 4.23
CA GLU A 82 62.45 -8.70 3.31
C GLU A 82 62.54 -9.20 1.86
N GLU A 83 61.58 -8.80 1.02
CA GLU A 83 61.76 -8.85 -0.43
C GLU A 83 61.08 -7.63 -1.10
N LYS A 84 61.88 -6.91 -1.90
CA LYS A 84 61.51 -5.76 -2.73
C LYS A 84 60.59 -6.21 -3.88
N VAL A 85 59.59 -5.40 -4.22
CA VAL A 85 58.87 -5.50 -5.50
C VAL A 85 58.89 -4.13 -6.19
N GLU A 86 59.33 -4.13 -7.45
CA GLU A 86 59.45 -3.01 -8.39
C GLU A 86 58.12 -2.37 -8.78
N LEU A 87 58.14 -1.06 -9.03
CA LEU A 87 57.06 -0.32 -9.69
C LEU A 87 57.06 -0.60 -11.19
N GLN A 88 55.91 -1.02 -11.73
CA GLN A 88 55.59 -0.89 -13.15
C GLN A 88 54.14 -0.42 -13.36
N ASP A 89 54.04 0.72 -14.04
CA ASP A 89 53.02 1.25 -14.95
C ASP A 89 51.52 1.17 -14.60
N ILE A 90 50.97 2.35 -14.25
CA ILE A 90 49.53 2.65 -14.13
C ILE A 90 48.98 2.99 -15.52
N PRO A 91 47.94 2.30 -16.05
CA PRO A 91 47.31 2.69 -17.30
C PRO A 91 46.52 4.00 -17.18
N GLU A 92 46.71 4.89 -18.16
CA GLU A 92 45.99 6.16 -18.32
C GLU A 92 44.46 6.01 -18.24
N ILE A 93 43.84 6.75 -17.32
CA ILE A 93 42.39 6.93 -17.27
C ILE A 93 41.98 7.92 -18.37
N LYS A 94 41.34 7.40 -19.43
CA LYS A 94 40.73 8.22 -20.48
C LYS A 94 39.63 9.14 -19.90
N PRO A 95 39.52 10.40 -20.35
CA PRO A 95 38.57 11.35 -19.80
C PRO A 95 37.12 10.91 -20.05
N ALA A 96 36.30 11.02 -19.00
CA ALA A 96 34.89 10.70 -19.00
C ALA A 96 34.14 11.32 -20.18
N ALA A 97 33.41 10.47 -20.91
CA ALA A 97 32.45 10.88 -21.92
C ALA A 97 31.48 11.93 -21.35
N LYS A 98 31.20 12.95 -22.16
CA LYS A 98 30.35 14.11 -21.87
C LYS A 98 29.13 13.72 -21.03
N ARG A 99 29.09 14.19 -19.78
CA ARG A 99 27.85 14.34 -19.01
C ARG A 99 26.82 15.04 -19.90
N GLN A 100 25.81 14.30 -20.33
CA GLN A 100 24.56 14.92 -20.75
C GLN A 100 24.11 15.79 -19.58
N LYS A 101 23.90 17.07 -19.88
CA LYS A 101 23.33 18.06 -18.96
C LYS A 101 21.94 17.54 -18.58
N THR A 102 21.87 16.74 -17.51
CA THR A 102 20.63 16.64 -16.75
C THR A 102 20.39 18.04 -16.24
N THR A 103 19.27 18.61 -16.67
CA THR A 103 18.71 19.83 -16.09
C THR A 103 18.81 19.69 -14.58
N LYS A 104 19.63 20.56 -13.96
CA LYS A 104 19.64 20.78 -12.52
C LYS A 104 18.20 20.68 -12.03
N GLY A 105 17.95 19.71 -11.15
CA GLY A 105 16.71 19.64 -10.40
C GLY A 105 16.43 21.03 -9.86
N LYS A 106 15.29 21.57 -10.27
CA LYS A 106 14.68 22.66 -9.56
C LYS A 106 14.36 22.09 -8.18
N ASP A 107 15.21 22.37 -7.20
CA ASP A 107 14.73 22.62 -5.84
C ASP A 107 13.81 23.84 -5.95
N GLN A 108 12.62 23.61 -6.46
CA GLN A 108 11.52 24.54 -6.29
C GLN A 108 10.97 24.20 -4.92
N ASP A 109 11.19 25.12 -3.99
CA ASP A 109 10.17 25.49 -3.01
C ASP A 109 8.82 25.56 -3.75
N THR A 110 8.16 24.42 -3.85
CA THR A 110 6.81 24.29 -4.36
C THR A 110 5.98 24.50 -3.13
N MET A 111 5.47 25.72 -2.96
CA MET A 111 4.54 26.01 -1.88
C MET A 111 3.45 24.93 -1.87
N PRO A 112 3.08 24.41 -0.69
CA PRO A 112 2.04 23.40 -0.60
C PRO A 112 0.74 23.97 -1.22
N LEU A 113 0.05 23.15 -2.01
CA LEU A 113 -1.26 23.49 -2.59
C LEU A 113 -2.33 23.63 -1.49
N ALA A 114 -2.15 22.87 -0.41
CA ALA A 114 -2.92 23.00 0.82
C ALA A 114 -2.03 22.71 2.03
N GLU A 115 -2.23 23.46 3.12
CA GLU A 115 -1.57 23.15 4.38
C GLU A 115 -2.09 21.84 4.94
N ARG A 116 -1.20 21.00 5.46
CA ARG A 116 -1.58 19.75 6.10
C ARG A 116 -2.30 20.03 7.42
N THR A 117 -3.47 19.43 7.60
CA THR A 117 -4.18 19.53 8.88
C THR A 117 -3.46 18.71 9.94
N VAL A 118 -3.24 19.34 11.09
CA VAL A 118 -2.66 18.67 12.25
C VAL A 118 -3.73 17.74 12.81
N VAL A 119 -3.49 16.42 12.78
CA VAL A 119 -4.52 15.43 13.17
C VAL A 119 -4.99 15.65 14.62
N SER A 120 -4.11 16.09 15.52
CA SER A 120 -4.49 16.39 16.91
C SER A 120 -5.40 17.61 17.08
N THR A 121 -5.56 18.45 16.04
CA THR A 121 -6.54 19.55 16.05
C THR A 121 -7.92 19.09 15.57
N LEU A 122 -8.00 17.93 14.90
CA LEU A 122 -9.27 17.31 14.55
C LEU A 122 -9.86 16.67 15.81
N LYS A 123 -11.16 16.85 16.03
CA LYS A 123 -11.86 16.18 17.12
C LYS A 123 -11.98 14.66 16.91
N ARG A 124 -11.83 14.21 15.66
CA ARG A 124 -11.70 12.81 15.28
C ARG A 124 -10.43 12.63 14.48
N ALA A 125 -9.58 11.71 14.90
CA ALA A 125 -8.28 11.49 14.25
C ALA A 125 -8.47 10.80 12.89
N MET A 126 -8.64 11.60 11.83
CA MET A 126 -8.82 11.12 10.46
C MET A 126 -7.56 11.32 9.64
N TYR A 127 -7.14 10.23 8.98
CA TYR A 127 -5.94 10.21 8.15
C TYR A 127 -6.34 10.13 6.67
N ILE A 128 -6.51 11.28 6.03
CA ILE A 128 -6.98 11.46 4.67
C ILE A 128 -5.81 11.85 3.74
N GLY A 129 -5.78 11.25 2.57
CA GLY A 129 -4.88 11.64 1.49
C GLY A 129 -5.29 11.08 0.15
N ALA A 130 -4.32 10.82 -0.73
CA ALA A 130 -4.58 10.35 -2.09
C ALA A 130 -3.54 9.33 -2.56
N HIS A 131 -3.86 8.63 -3.64
CA HIS A 131 -2.91 7.78 -4.35
C HIS A 131 -1.97 8.62 -5.20
N VAL A 132 -0.86 9.06 -4.60
CA VAL A 132 0.08 9.98 -5.25
C VAL A 132 1.08 9.26 -6.16
N SER A 133 1.62 10.03 -7.12
CA SER A 133 2.64 9.52 -8.02
C SER A 133 3.96 9.27 -7.30
N ALA A 134 4.59 8.11 -7.59
CA ALA A 134 5.96 7.78 -7.22
C ALA A 134 6.90 7.82 -8.44
N ALA A 135 6.53 8.56 -9.49
CA ALA A 135 7.37 8.69 -10.68
C ALA A 135 8.76 9.25 -10.32
N GLY A 136 9.81 8.59 -10.80
CA GLY A 136 11.20 8.91 -10.43
C GLY A 136 11.69 8.25 -9.13
N GLY A 137 10.82 7.54 -8.40
CA GLY A 137 11.15 6.75 -7.22
C GLY A 137 10.20 6.97 -6.05
N VAL A 138 10.15 6.01 -5.14
CA VAL A 138 9.25 6.01 -3.97
C VAL A 138 9.44 7.23 -3.08
N GLN A 139 10.65 7.77 -2.97
CA GLN A 139 10.95 8.97 -2.17
C GLN A 139 10.16 10.21 -2.59
N ASN A 140 9.76 10.30 -3.87
CA ASN A 140 8.98 11.42 -4.38
C ASN A 140 7.52 11.39 -3.91
N SER A 141 7.00 10.22 -3.53
CA SER A 141 5.61 10.07 -3.07
C SER A 141 5.33 10.89 -1.81
N VAL A 142 6.27 10.92 -0.87
CA VAL A 142 6.12 11.62 0.42
C VAL A 142 5.96 13.12 0.19
N GLU A 143 6.80 13.70 -0.68
CA GLU A 143 6.71 15.12 -1.01
C GLU A 143 5.46 15.45 -1.82
N ASN A 144 5.06 14.57 -2.74
CA ASN A 144 3.81 14.74 -3.48
C ASN A 144 2.57 14.69 -2.55
N ALA A 145 2.59 13.83 -1.52
CA ALA A 145 1.53 13.78 -0.51
C ALA A 145 1.52 15.03 0.37
N ALA A 146 2.69 15.49 0.83
CA ALA A 146 2.81 16.73 1.60
C ALA A 146 2.31 17.96 0.83
N GLN A 147 2.58 18.04 -0.48
CA GLN A 147 2.13 19.14 -1.34
C GLN A 147 0.62 19.30 -1.41
N ILE A 148 -0.15 18.21 -1.29
CA ILE A 148 -1.63 18.25 -1.33
C ILE A 148 -2.27 18.32 0.06
N GLY A 149 -1.46 18.52 1.11
CA GLY A 149 -1.94 18.60 2.49
C GLY A 149 -2.36 17.26 3.09
N ALA A 150 -1.96 16.14 2.49
CA ALA A 150 -2.33 14.82 2.95
C ALA A 150 -1.63 14.43 4.27
N ASN A 151 -2.24 13.52 5.03
CA ASN A 151 -1.65 12.93 6.23
C ASN A 151 -1.62 11.38 6.19
N ALA A 152 -2.26 10.77 5.18
CA ALA A 152 -2.07 9.41 4.68
C ALA A 152 -1.77 9.46 3.18
N PHE A 153 -1.27 8.38 2.58
CA PHE A 153 -1.14 8.30 1.11
C PHE A 153 -1.00 6.87 0.62
N ALA A 154 -1.36 6.66 -0.64
CA ALA A 154 -1.02 5.46 -1.38
C ALA A 154 0.00 5.76 -2.49
N LEU A 155 0.64 4.70 -2.99
CA LEU A 155 1.55 4.74 -4.12
C LEU A 155 1.64 3.37 -4.79
N PHE A 156 2.09 3.35 -6.03
CA PHE A 156 2.70 2.16 -6.60
C PHE A 156 4.19 2.12 -6.21
N LEU A 157 4.66 1.00 -5.66
CA LEU A 157 6.07 0.82 -5.26
C LEU A 157 7.02 0.71 -6.46
N LYS A 158 6.48 0.33 -7.61
CA LYS A 158 7.18 0.13 -8.88
C LYS A 158 6.19 0.29 -10.04
N SER A 159 6.66 0.13 -11.28
CA SER A 159 5.76 0.28 -12.42
C SER A 159 4.68 -0.81 -12.42
N GLN A 160 3.44 -0.37 -12.34
CA GLN A 160 2.24 -1.21 -12.42
C GLN A 160 1.94 -1.70 -13.84
N ARG A 161 2.69 -1.22 -14.85
CA ARG A 161 2.52 -1.56 -16.28
C ARG A 161 3.45 -2.67 -16.77
N LYS A 162 4.40 -3.11 -15.95
CA LYS A 162 5.46 -4.06 -16.34
C LYS A 162 5.71 -5.08 -15.23
N TRP A 163 6.00 -6.32 -15.62
CA TRP A 163 6.38 -7.38 -14.68
C TRP A 163 7.78 -7.17 -14.09
N ALA A 164 8.74 -6.87 -14.96
CA ALA A 164 10.12 -6.65 -14.58
C ALA A 164 10.34 -5.19 -14.16
N ASN A 165 10.81 -5.01 -12.93
CA ASN A 165 11.18 -3.72 -12.37
C ASN A 165 12.58 -3.85 -11.73
N PRO A 166 13.41 -2.79 -11.77
CA PRO A 166 14.69 -2.81 -11.08
C PRO A 166 14.48 -2.96 -9.55
N PRO A 167 15.44 -3.53 -8.82
CA PRO A 167 15.42 -3.56 -7.36
C PRO A 167 15.22 -2.16 -6.75
N LEU A 168 14.69 -2.09 -5.54
CA LEU A 168 14.61 -0.83 -4.81
C LEU A 168 16.02 -0.27 -4.60
N ALA A 169 16.27 0.95 -5.10
CA ALA A 169 17.56 1.58 -4.91
C ALA A 169 17.75 1.98 -3.44
N PRO A 170 18.90 1.68 -2.81
CA PRO A 170 19.15 2.03 -1.40
C PRO A 170 18.97 3.52 -1.11
N ASP A 171 19.42 4.39 -2.01
CA ASP A 171 19.27 5.85 -1.89
C ASP A 171 17.78 6.28 -1.92
N ALA A 172 16.96 5.64 -2.76
CA ALA A 172 15.52 5.90 -2.79
C ALA A 172 14.83 5.46 -1.48
N ARG A 173 15.23 4.34 -0.90
CA ARG A 173 14.76 3.86 0.42
C ARG A 173 15.14 4.86 1.52
N ASP A 174 16.40 5.26 1.57
CA ASP A 174 16.92 6.13 2.63
C ASP A 174 16.29 7.54 2.55
N GLN A 175 16.09 8.06 1.34
CA GLN A 175 15.35 9.30 1.12
C GLN A 175 13.88 9.18 1.48
N PHE A 176 13.23 8.04 1.21
CA PHE A 176 11.84 7.81 1.65
C PHE A 176 11.71 7.89 3.17
N HIS A 177 12.59 7.22 3.93
CA HIS A 177 12.60 7.29 5.40
C HIS A 177 12.88 8.70 5.92
N SER A 178 13.86 9.38 5.33
CA SER A 178 14.20 10.77 5.67
C SER A 178 13.02 11.71 5.44
N SER A 179 12.35 11.60 4.29
CA SER A 179 11.17 12.41 3.97
C SER A 179 9.99 12.09 4.89
N CYS A 180 9.74 10.81 5.23
CA CYS A 180 8.70 10.45 6.20
C CYS A 180 8.97 11.09 7.56
N THR A 181 10.24 11.07 8.01
CA THR A 181 10.64 11.71 9.28
C THR A 181 10.46 13.22 9.23
N LYS A 182 10.98 13.87 8.17
CA LYS A 182 10.87 15.32 7.94
C LYS A 182 9.42 15.79 7.98
N HIS A 183 8.51 15.04 7.35
CA HIS A 183 7.10 15.40 7.27
C HIS A 183 6.25 14.74 8.35
N SER A 184 6.82 14.02 9.32
CA SER A 184 6.04 13.34 10.37
C SER A 184 4.94 12.42 9.80
N TYR A 185 5.28 11.59 8.82
CA TYR A 185 4.45 10.48 8.36
C TYR A 185 4.82 9.20 9.11
N ASP A 186 3.82 8.55 9.70
CA ASP A 186 3.93 7.17 10.16
C ASP A 186 3.63 6.24 8.98
N ALA A 187 4.66 5.91 8.19
CA ALA A 187 4.52 5.07 7.00
C ALA A 187 4.02 3.65 7.33
N ALA A 188 4.25 3.17 8.55
CA ALA A 188 3.77 1.86 8.97
C ALA A 188 2.24 1.82 9.05
N LYS A 189 1.60 2.93 9.41
CA LYS A 189 0.13 3.00 9.61
C LYS A 189 -0.61 3.71 8.48
N HIS A 190 -0.02 4.75 7.91
CA HIS A 190 -0.74 5.68 7.02
C HIS A 190 -0.22 5.70 5.58
N CYS A 191 0.75 4.83 5.25
CA CYS A 191 1.11 4.55 3.87
C CYS A 191 0.44 3.24 3.44
N LEU A 192 -0.35 3.30 2.36
CA LEU A 192 -1.11 2.18 1.82
C LEU A 192 -0.74 1.94 0.36
N PRO A 193 0.43 1.38 0.04
CA PRO A 193 0.78 1.05 -1.33
C PRO A 193 -0.24 0.12 -1.97
N HIS A 194 -0.44 0.30 -3.27
CA HIS A 194 -1.35 -0.50 -4.07
C HIS A 194 -0.58 -1.45 -4.98
N GLY A 195 -1.05 -2.69 -5.08
CA GLY A 195 -0.49 -3.68 -5.99
C GLY A 195 -0.80 -3.41 -7.47
N SER A 196 0.02 -3.97 -8.36
CA SER A 196 -0.21 -3.85 -9.81
C SER A 196 -1.50 -4.56 -10.23
N TYR A 197 -2.29 -3.92 -11.09
CA TYR A 197 -3.47 -4.52 -11.73
C TYR A 197 -3.15 -5.71 -12.65
N LEU A 198 -1.87 -6.00 -12.92
CA LEU A 198 -1.46 -7.20 -13.63
C LEU A 198 -1.51 -8.44 -12.71
N VAL A 199 -1.38 -8.26 -11.40
CA VAL A 199 -1.34 -9.34 -10.42
C VAL A 199 -2.75 -9.92 -10.25
N ASN A 200 -2.88 -11.22 -10.50
CA ASN A 200 -4.07 -12.00 -10.19
C ASN A 200 -3.65 -13.22 -9.35
N LEU A 201 -3.81 -13.14 -8.03
CA LEU A 201 -3.44 -14.26 -7.13
C LEU A 201 -4.39 -15.45 -7.25
N ALA A 202 -5.53 -15.30 -7.92
CA ALA A 202 -6.44 -16.38 -8.25
C ALA A 202 -6.07 -17.14 -9.55
N GLN A 203 -4.92 -16.85 -10.19
CA GLN A 203 -4.53 -17.50 -11.45
C GLN A 203 -4.47 -19.03 -11.35
N PRO A 204 -5.24 -19.79 -12.15
CA PRO A 204 -5.13 -21.25 -12.19
C PRO A 204 -3.94 -21.75 -13.03
N GLU A 205 -3.46 -20.99 -14.00
CA GLU A 205 -2.32 -21.41 -14.84
C GLU A 205 -1.00 -21.18 -14.10
N LYS A 206 -0.21 -22.24 -13.91
CA LYS A 206 0.95 -22.25 -13.02
C LYS A 206 1.96 -21.15 -13.36
N GLU A 207 2.33 -20.99 -14.62
CA GLU A 207 3.35 -20.03 -15.06
C GLU A 207 2.91 -18.58 -14.78
N LYS A 208 1.63 -18.28 -15.03
CA LYS A 208 1.04 -16.97 -14.73
C LYS A 208 0.87 -16.74 -13.24
N ALA A 209 0.52 -17.79 -12.49
CA ALA A 209 0.43 -17.75 -11.04
C ALA A 209 1.81 -17.47 -10.42
N ASP A 210 2.87 -18.13 -10.89
CA ASP A 210 4.24 -17.91 -10.42
C ASP A 210 4.73 -16.49 -10.76
N GLN A 211 4.39 -15.96 -11.93
CA GLN A 211 4.71 -14.58 -12.31
C GLN A 211 3.97 -13.56 -11.42
N ALA A 212 2.67 -13.74 -11.21
CA ALA A 212 1.87 -12.88 -10.33
C ALA A 212 2.37 -12.93 -8.88
N TYR A 213 2.63 -14.14 -8.36
CA TYR A 213 3.15 -14.36 -7.02
C TYR A 213 4.53 -13.70 -6.82
N SER A 214 5.45 -13.89 -7.76
CA SER A 214 6.79 -13.29 -7.66
C SER A 214 6.73 -11.77 -7.64
N ASN A 215 5.82 -11.17 -8.43
CA ASN A 215 5.62 -9.72 -8.43
C ASN A 215 5.01 -9.21 -7.11
N PHE A 216 4.02 -9.94 -6.57
CA PHE A 216 3.38 -9.65 -5.28
C PHE A 216 4.37 -9.73 -4.11
N VAL A 217 5.16 -10.80 -4.02
CA VAL A 217 6.16 -10.95 -2.96
C VAL A 217 7.27 -9.90 -3.05
N ASP A 218 7.69 -9.51 -4.26
CA ASP A 218 8.64 -8.40 -4.43
C ASP A 218 8.07 -7.08 -3.88
N ASP A 219 6.77 -6.82 -4.04
CA ASP A 219 6.15 -5.64 -3.44
C ASP A 219 6.12 -5.70 -1.91
N LEU A 220 5.76 -6.85 -1.33
CA LEU A 220 5.78 -7.02 0.12
C LEU A 220 7.20 -6.87 0.72
N LYS A 221 8.24 -7.36 0.02
CA LYS A 221 9.64 -7.16 0.43
C LYS A 221 10.03 -5.69 0.37
N ARG A 222 9.59 -4.94 -0.64
CA ARG A 222 9.77 -3.48 -0.70
C ARG A 222 9.06 -2.77 0.44
N CYS A 223 7.85 -3.18 0.81
CA CYS A 223 7.16 -2.66 1.99
C CYS A 223 7.98 -2.88 3.27
N ASP A 224 8.49 -4.09 3.50
CA ASP A 224 9.37 -4.39 4.65
C ASP A 224 10.63 -3.49 4.65
N GLU A 225 11.25 -3.25 3.48
CA GLU A 225 12.42 -2.36 3.34
C GLU A 225 12.12 -0.87 3.60
N LEU A 226 10.88 -0.44 3.32
CA LEU A 226 10.41 0.94 3.48
C LEU A 226 9.73 1.20 4.84
N GLY A 227 9.64 0.18 5.70
CA GLY A 227 8.95 0.26 7.00
C GLY A 227 7.42 0.40 6.89
N ILE A 228 6.84 0.01 5.74
CA ILE A 228 5.40 0.06 5.48
C ILE A 228 4.79 -1.26 5.94
N ARG A 229 3.67 -1.20 6.70
CA ARG A 229 3.00 -2.41 7.20
C ARG A 229 1.69 -2.76 6.53
N LEU A 230 1.14 -1.90 5.69
CA LEU A 230 -0.10 -2.18 4.95
C LEU A 230 0.24 -2.33 3.46
N TYR A 231 -0.32 -3.32 2.78
CA TYR A 231 -0.20 -3.44 1.33
C TYR A 231 -1.55 -3.83 0.74
N ASN A 232 -2.14 -2.92 -0.02
CA ASN A 232 -3.45 -3.09 -0.63
C ASN A 232 -3.35 -3.80 -1.97
N PHE A 233 -4.28 -4.71 -2.24
CA PHE A 233 -4.37 -5.36 -3.54
C PHE A 233 -5.80 -5.86 -3.82
N HIS A 234 -6.13 -5.95 -5.11
CA HIS A 234 -7.33 -6.63 -5.55
C HIS A 234 -7.11 -8.16 -5.47
N PRO A 235 -8.03 -8.94 -4.86
CA PRO A 235 -7.86 -10.38 -4.72
C PRO A 235 -7.62 -11.11 -6.04
N GLY A 236 -8.33 -10.71 -7.10
CA GLY A 236 -8.16 -11.20 -8.45
C GLY A 236 -9.46 -11.66 -9.11
N SER A 237 -9.34 -12.51 -10.12
CA SER A 237 -10.47 -13.07 -10.85
C SER A 237 -10.35 -14.58 -11.02
N ALA A 238 -11.48 -15.28 -10.86
CA ALA A 238 -11.60 -16.71 -11.08
C ALA A 238 -11.46 -17.11 -12.56
N LEU A 239 -11.54 -16.16 -13.50
CA LEU A 239 -11.46 -16.37 -14.94
C LEU A 239 -12.51 -17.35 -15.47
N LYS A 240 -12.17 -18.62 -15.63
CA LYS A 240 -13.08 -19.69 -16.10
C LYS A 240 -13.35 -20.74 -15.02
N ASP A 241 -12.77 -20.57 -13.85
CA ASP A 241 -12.88 -21.50 -12.73
C ASP A 241 -13.97 -21.04 -11.75
N THR A 242 -14.26 -21.89 -10.78
CA THR A 242 -15.16 -21.61 -9.66
C THR A 242 -14.58 -20.54 -8.73
N LYS A 243 -15.47 -19.83 -8.02
CA LYS A 243 -15.08 -18.77 -7.10
C LYS A 243 -14.38 -19.34 -5.87
N GLU A 244 -14.84 -20.50 -5.41
CA GLU A 244 -14.30 -21.24 -4.28
C GLU A 244 -12.85 -21.67 -4.55
N ALA A 245 -12.56 -22.21 -5.75
CA ALA A 245 -11.20 -22.56 -6.13
C ALA A 245 -10.28 -21.31 -6.25
N ALA A 246 -10.82 -20.20 -6.74
CA ALA A 246 -10.10 -18.93 -6.81
C ALA A 246 -9.75 -18.38 -5.41
N ILE A 247 -10.70 -18.40 -4.48
CA ILE A 247 -10.50 -18.02 -3.07
C ILE A 247 -9.43 -18.89 -2.42
N GLY A 248 -9.49 -20.21 -2.62
CA GLY A 248 -8.48 -21.15 -2.12
C GLY A 248 -7.07 -20.84 -2.64
N ARG A 249 -6.93 -20.48 -3.92
CA ARG A 249 -5.65 -20.06 -4.50
C ARG A 249 -5.14 -18.75 -3.90
N ILE A 250 -6.00 -17.74 -3.76
CA ILE A 250 -5.63 -16.46 -3.14
C ILE A 250 -5.08 -16.70 -1.74
N ALA A 251 -5.82 -17.40 -0.89
CA ALA A 251 -5.41 -17.68 0.49
C ALA A 251 -4.09 -18.48 0.55
N ALA A 252 -3.90 -19.47 -0.31
CA ALA A 252 -2.65 -20.23 -0.38
C ALA A 252 -1.44 -19.34 -0.75
N GLN A 253 -1.61 -18.42 -1.70
CA GLN A 253 -0.56 -17.46 -2.06
C GLN A 253 -0.27 -16.48 -0.92
N LEU A 254 -1.30 -16.01 -0.19
CA LEU A 254 -1.11 -15.16 0.99
C LEU A 254 -0.32 -15.89 2.09
N ASN A 255 -0.71 -17.12 2.43
CA ASN A 255 -0.01 -17.94 3.42
C ASN A 255 1.47 -18.18 3.05
N ARG A 256 1.74 -18.41 1.76
CA ARG A 256 3.10 -18.55 1.26
C ARG A 256 3.88 -17.24 1.37
N SER A 257 3.26 -16.11 1.01
CA SER A 257 3.88 -14.79 1.06
C SER A 257 4.22 -14.35 2.49
N HIS A 258 3.36 -14.68 3.47
CA HIS A 258 3.58 -14.38 4.88
C HIS A 258 4.80 -15.13 5.45
N LYS A 259 5.12 -16.31 4.91
CA LYS A 259 6.33 -17.08 5.27
C LYS A 259 7.61 -16.48 4.67
N GLU A 260 7.50 -15.71 3.58
CA GLU A 260 8.64 -15.08 2.88
C GLU A 260 8.90 -13.62 3.30
N THR A 261 8.04 -13.05 4.13
CA THR A 261 8.04 -11.62 4.51
C THR A 261 7.80 -11.49 6.00
N LYS A 262 8.05 -10.32 6.59
CA LYS A 262 8.14 -10.21 8.06
C LYS A 262 6.89 -9.62 8.68
N SER A 263 6.47 -8.44 8.20
CA SER A 263 5.61 -7.56 9.01
C SER A 263 4.39 -7.00 8.30
N VAL A 264 4.37 -7.13 6.97
CA VAL A 264 3.31 -6.55 6.12
C VAL A 264 2.00 -7.29 6.30
N ILE A 265 0.93 -6.54 6.53
CA ILE A 265 -0.46 -6.96 6.51
C ILE A 265 -0.93 -6.86 5.06
N THR A 266 -1.33 -7.98 4.47
CA THR A 266 -1.92 -8.03 3.14
C THR A 266 -3.38 -7.59 3.24
N VAL A 267 -3.69 -6.43 2.68
CA VAL A 267 -5.00 -5.77 2.75
C VAL A 267 -5.78 -6.08 1.48
N VAL A 268 -6.80 -6.92 1.61
CA VAL A 268 -7.65 -7.37 0.50
C VAL A 268 -8.72 -6.31 0.25
N GLU A 269 -8.74 -5.73 -0.94
CA GLU A 269 -9.76 -4.74 -1.29
C GLU A 269 -11.07 -5.40 -1.76
N ASN A 270 -12.22 -4.82 -1.39
CA ASN A 270 -13.49 -5.20 -1.99
C ASN A 270 -13.60 -4.69 -3.44
N MET A 271 -14.34 -5.42 -4.27
CA MET A 271 -14.40 -5.16 -5.72
C MET A 271 -15.80 -4.81 -6.20
N ALA A 272 -15.91 -4.07 -7.32
CA ALA A 272 -17.20 -3.69 -7.91
C ALA A 272 -18.08 -4.86 -8.42
N GLY A 273 -17.56 -6.09 -8.50
CA GLY A 273 -18.35 -7.29 -8.87
C GLY A 273 -18.59 -7.51 -10.36
N SER A 274 -17.73 -6.98 -11.23
CA SER A 274 -17.84 -7.24 -12.67
C SER A 274 -17.36 -8.65 -13.04
N GLY A 275 -18.16 -9.40 -13.79
CA GLY A 275 -17.76 -10.71 -14.35
C GLY A 275 -17.40 -11.73 -13.26
N ASN A 276 -16.19 -12.29 -13.36
CA ASN A 276 -15.69 -13.35 -12.47
C ASN A 276 -14.68 -12.81 -11.44
N VAL A 277 -14.81 -11.54 -11.04
CA VAL A 277 -13.96 -10.94 -10.02
C VAL A 277 -14.32 -11.49 -8.64
N VAL A 278 -13.31 -11.77 -7.82
CA VAL A 278 -13.46 -12.20 -6.42
C VAL A 278 -13.39 -10.97 -5.53
N GLY A 279 -14.09 -10.97 -4.39
CA GLY A 279 -14.03 -9.88 -3.41
C GLY A 279 -15.15 -8.86 -3.55
N SER A 280 -16.17 -9.14 -4.38
CA SER A 280 -17.31 -8.23 -4.52
C SER A 280 -18.37 -8.40 -3.45
N THR A 281 -18.32 -9.50 -2.71
CA THR A 281 -19.17 -9.74 -1.54
C THR A 281 -18.30 -9.80 -0.30
N PHE A 282 -18.86 -9.43 0.85
CA PHE A 282 -18.18 -9.58 2.13
C PHE A 282 -17.88 -11.04 2.47
N GLU A 283 -18.71 -11.98 1.99
CA GLU A 283 -18.48 -13.41 2.09
C GLU A 283 -17.19 -13.84 1.38
N ASP A 284 -16.91 -13.32 0.18
CA ASP A 284 -15.64 -13.62 -0.50
C ASP A 284 -14.43 -13.20 0.35
N LEU A 285 -14.52 -12.03 1.00
CA LEU A 285 -13.46 -11.51 1.86
C LEU A 285 -13.30 -12.36 3.12
N ARG A 286 -14.42 -12.72 3.77
CA ARG A 286 -14.45 -13.65 4.91
C ARG A 286 -13.78 -14.98 4.54
N ASP A 287 -14.18 -15.57 3.43
CA ASP A 287 -13.72 -16.90 3.02
C ASP A 287 -12.21 -16.90 2.70
N ILE A 288 -11.68 -15.81 2.13
CA ILE A 288 -10.22 -15.62 1.99
C ILE A 288 -9.56 -15.59 3.39
N ILE A 289 -10.06 -14.75 4.31
CA ILE A 289 -9.49 -14.56 5.65
C ILE A 289 -9.54 -15.84 6.49
N GLU A 290 -10.62 -16.63 6.37
CA GLU A 290 -10.78 -17.89 7.09
C GLU A 290 -9.66 -18.87 6.75
N LEU A 291 -9.29 -18.95 5.46
CA LEU A 291 -8.24 -19.80 4.92
C LEU A 291 -6.82 -19.26 5.13
N VAL A 292 -6.66 -17.99 5.53
CA VAL A 292 -5.36 -17.45 5.93
C VAL A 292 -4.94 -17.98 7.30
N GLU A 293 -3.71 -18.50 7.37
CA GLU A 293 -3.09 -19.08 8.57
C GLU A 293 -2.80 -17.98 9.61
N ASP A 294 -2.02 -16.96 9.24
CA ASP A 294 -1.70 -15.82 10.12
C ASP A 294 -2.73 -14.70 9.96
N LYS A 295 -3.79 -14.79 10.77
CA LYS A 295 -4.88 -13.81 10.79
C LYS A 295 -4.46 -12.42 11.28
N SER A 296 -3.27 -12.26 11.87
CA SER A 296 -2.74 -10.94 12.24
C SER A 296 -2.17 -10.17 11.05
N ARG A 297 -1.88 -10.87 9.94
CA ARG A 297 -1.25 -10.34 8.73
C ARG A 297 -2.18 -10.28 7.51
N VAL A 298 -3.49 -10.33 7.74
CA VAL A 298 -4.50 -10.07 6.71
C VAL A 298 -5.48 -9.01 7.21
N GLY A 299 -5.95 -8.17 6.28
CA GLY A 299 -6.97 -7.17 6.54
C GLY A 299 -7.78 -6.86 5.28
N VAL A 300 -8.65 -5.86 5.37
CA VAL A 300 -9.54 -5.42 4.31
C VAL A 300 -9.44 -3.91 4.11
N CYS A 301 -9.41 -3.49 2.85
CA CYS A 301 -9.68 -2.12 2.45
C CYS A 301 -11.10 -2.05 1.90
N ILE A 302 -11.88 -1.07 2.36
CA ILE A 302 -13.17 -0.78 1.77
C ILE A 302 -13.03 0.41 0.81
N ASP A 303 -13.16 0.13 -0.48
CA ASP A 303 -13.43 1.13 -1.50
C ASP A 303 -14.93 1.42 -1.56
N THR A 304 -15.30 2.68 -1.34
CA THR A 304 -16.70 3.12 -1.30
C THR A 304 -17.40 3.02 -2.65
N CYS A 305 -16.70 3.26 -3.76
CA CYS A 305 -17.24 3.13 -5.11
C CYS A 305 -17.48 1.66 -5.46
N HIS A 306 -16.52 0.78 -5.12
CA HIS A 306 -16.65 -0.66 -5.30
C HIS A 306 -17.81 -1.24 -4.49
N ALA A 307 -17.92 -0.85 -3.21
CA ALA A 307 -19.02 -1.29 -2.35
C ALA A 307 -20.37 -0.90 -2.96
N PHE A 308 -20.50 0.37 -3.38
CA PHE A 308 -21.70 0.90 -4.03
C PHE A 308 -22.03 0.20 -5.35
N ALA A 309 -21.03 -0.04 -6.18
CA ALA A 309 -21.18 -0.74 -7.46
C ALA A 309 -21.53 -2.22 -7.28
N ALA A 310 -21.09 -2.85 -6.19
CA ALA A 310 -21.40 -4.23 -5.83
C ALA A 310 -22.78 -4.41 -5.17
N GLY A 311 -23.43 -3.31 -4.74
CA GLY A 311 -24.76 -3.34 -4.13
C GLY A 311 -24.81 -3.10 -2.63
N TYR A 312 -23.74 -2.57 -2.02
CA TYR A 312 -23.72 -2.10 -0.64
C TYR A 312 -23.98 -0.59 -0.59
N ASP A 313 -25.15 -0.20 -0.07
CA ASP A 313 -25.57 1.20 -0.10
C ASP A 313 -24.98 1.99 1.08
N LEU A 314 -24.46 3.18 0.78
CA LEU A 314 -23.80 4.09 1.73
C LEU A 314 -24.42 5.49 1.73
N ARG A 315 -25.48 5.72 0.94
CA ARG A 315 -25.98 7.08 0.64
C ARG A 315 -26.69 7.76 1.82
N THR A 316 -27.32 6.98 2.70
CA THR A 316 -28.01 7.50 3.89
C THR A 316 -27.39 6.93 5.16
N PRO A 317 -27.54 7.60 6.33
CA PRO A 317 -27.05 7.08 7.60
C PRO A 317 -27.55 5.66 7.91
N GLU A 318 -28.80 5.35 7.57
CA GLU A 318 -29.41 4.03 7.81
C GLU A 318 -28.81 2.97 6.89
N ALA A 319 -28.63 3.30 5.61
CA ALA A 319 -28.00 2.41 4.63
C ALA A 319 -26.53 2.14 4.98
N PHE A 320 -25.79 3.21 5.30
CA PHE A 320 -24.42 3.14 5.78
C PHE A 320 -24.30 2.24 7.03
N LYS A 321 -25.15 2.47 8.04
CA LYS A 321 -25.15 1.65 9.26
C LYS A 321 -25.43 0.19 8.93
N LYS A 322 -26.45 -0.08 8.13
CA LYS A 322 -26.79 -1.45 7.71
C LYS A 322 -25.60 -2.14 7.02
N THR A 323 -24.94 -1.46 6.10
CA THR A 323 -23.77 -1.98 5.37
C THR A 323 -22.62 -2.32 6.30
N PHE A 324 -22.27 -1.45 7.25
CA PHE A 324 -21.15 -1.70 8.16
C PHE A 324 -21.49 -2.63 9.33
N ASP A 325 -22.75 -2.69 9.78
CA ASP A 325 -23.24 -3.76 10.67
C ASP A 325 -23.10 -5.13 9.99
N GLU A 326 -23.43 -5.20 8.70
CA GLU A 326 -23.29 -6.41 7.89
C GLU A 326 -21.81 -6.79 7.68
N PHE A 327 -20.95 -5.81 7.39
CA PHE A 327 -19.50 -6.02 7.31
C PHE A 327 -18.93 -6.58 8.62
N ASP A 328 -19.29 -5.99 9.76
CA ASP A 328 -18.81 -6.46 11.07
C ASP A 328 -19.31 -7.89 11.38
N ARG A 329 -20.56 -8.19 11.02
CA ARG A 329 -21.13 -9.52 11.21
C ARG A 329 -20.45 -10.60 10.35
N ILE A 330 -20.11 -10.28 9.09
CA ILE A 330 -19.58 -11.27 8.13
C ILE A 330 -18.06 -11.37 8.20
N VAL A 331 -17.37 -10.23 8.19
CA VAL A 331 -15.90 -10.13 8.14
C VAL A 331 -15.35 -9.81 9.53
N GLY A 332 -15.92 -8.80 10.18
CA GLY A 332 -15.45 -8.29 11.48
C GLY A 332 -14.61 -7.03 11.34
N ASN A 333 -14.98 -5.99 12.09
CA ASN A 333 -14.34 -4.67 12.08
C ASN A 333 -12.84 -4.72 12.40
N LYS A 334 -12.38 -5.74 13.15
CA LYS A 334 -10.95 -5.95 13.44
C LYS A 334 -10.07 -6.12 12.19
N TYR A 335 -10.66 -6.55 11.06
CA TYR A 335 -9.95 -6.73 9.80
C TYR A 335 -9.97 -5.48 8.93
N LEU A 336 -10.80 -4.48 9.20
CA LEU A 336 -10.75 -3.22 8.47
C LEU A 336 -9.40 -2.52 8.75
N LYS A 337 -8.67 -2.17 7.70
CA LYS A 337 -7.35 -1.52 7.79
C LYS A 337 -7.25 -0.22 7.03
N ALA A 338 -8.13 0.01 6.06
CA ALA A 338 -8.06 1.18 5.19
C ALA A 338 -9.39 1.46 4.49
N PHE A 339 -9.47 2.66 3.94
CA PHE A 339 -10.49 3.05 2.98
C PHE A 339 -9.86 3.58 1.70
N HIS A 340 -10.48 3.25 0.58
CA HIS A 340 -10.44 4.11 -0.59
C HIS A 340 -11.73 4.93 -0.67
N LEU A 341 -11.58 6.25 -0.71
CA LEU A 341 -12.70 7.19 -0.70
C LEU A 341 -12.97 7.66 -2.12
N ASN A 342 -13.88 6.95 -2.79
CA ASN A 342 -14.23 7.19 -4.18
C ASN A 342 -15.74 7.34 -4.31
N ASP A 343 -16.20 8.45 -4.90
CA ASP A 343 -17.60 8.56 -5.34
C ASP A 343 -17.78 7.72 -6.61
N SER A 344 -19.01 7.46 -7.05
CA SER A 344 -19.28 6.62 -8.21
C SER A 344 -19.90 7.42 -9.35
N LYS A 345 -19.29 7.38 -10.53
CA LYS A 345 -19.93 7.86 -11.77
C LYS A 345 -21.06 6.95 -12.22
N ALA A 346 -21.08 5.70 -11.77
CA ALA A 346 -22.04 4.70 -12.17
C ALA A 346 -23.15 4.55 -11.11
N PRO A 347 -24.37 4.13 -11.50
CA PRO A 347 -25.46 3.93 -10.56
C PRO A 347 -25.21 2.74 -9.61
N PHE A 348 -25.97 2.72 -8.53
CA PHE A 348 -25.95 1.67 -7.50
C PHE A 348 -26.13 0.27 -8.13
N GLY A 349 -25.31 -0.70 -7.69
CA GLY A 349 -25.41 -2.08 -8.17
C GLY A 349 -25.09 -2.26 -9.66
N SER A 350 -24.38 -1.32 -10.28
CA SER A 350 -24.06 -1.37 -11.72
C SER A 350 -22.94 -2.34 -12.09
N ASN A 351 -22.20 -2.84 -11.09
CA ASN A 351 -20.96 -3.58 -11.25
C ASN A 351 -19.91 -2.89 -12.15
N ARG A 352 -19.88 -1.54 -12.12
CA ARG A 352 -18.90 -0.73 -12.84
C ARG A 352 -18.04 0.04 -11.86
N ASP A 353 -16.76 -0.30 -11.86
CA ASP A 353 -15.70 0.49 -11.26
C ASP A 353 -15.47 1.75 -12.12
N LEU A 354 -16.09 2.87 -11.72
CA LEU A 354 -15.92 4.18 -12.35
C LEU A 354 -15.95 5.28 -11.29
N HIS A 355 -14.78 5.70 -10.84
CA HIS A 355 -14.64 6.70 -9.77
C HIS A 355 -15.07 8.09 -10.21
N ALA A 356 -15.75 8.80 -9.31
CA ALA A 356 -16.12 10.21 -9.37
C ALA A 356 -15.44 10.98 -8.23
N ASN A 357 -15.35 12.30 -8.40
CA ASN A 357 -14.93 13.20 -7.34
C ASN A 357 -15.96 13.26 -6.20
N ILE A 358 -15.50 13.53 -4.98
CA ILE A 358 -16.30 13.50 -3.75
C ILE A 358 -17.55 14.37 -3.87
N GLY A 359 -18.72 13.77 -3.66
CA GLY A 359 -20.02 14.43 -3.69
C GLY A 359 -20.61 14.65 -5.09
N THR A 360 -19.85 14.39 -6.16
CA THR A 360 -20.27 14.61 -7.55
C THR A 360 -20.92 13.38 -8.20
N GLY A 361 -20.75 12.20 -7.62
CA GLY A 361 -21.27 10.95 -8.17
C GLY A 361 -22.62 10.55 -7.57
N PHE A 362 -22.98 9.28 -7.78
CA PHE A 362 -24.23 8.67 -7.32
C PHE A 362 -24.21 8.32 -5.82
N LEU A 363 -23.04 8.28 -5.17
CA LEU A 363 -22.95 8.16 -3.71
C LEU A 363 -23.31 9.48 -3.04
N GLY A 364 -22.74 10.58 -3.55
CA GLY A 364 -22.99 11.92 -3.02
C GLY A 364 -22.33 12.18 -1.67
N LEU A 365 -22.47 13.43 -1.19
CA LEU A 365 -21.67 13.93 -0.07
C LEU A 365 -22.01 13.28 1.28
N ARG A 366 -23.27 12.86 1.48
CA ARG A 366 -23.76 12.26 2.73
C ARG A 366 -23.07 10.94 3.08
N ALA A 367 -22.64 10.17 2.07
CA ALA A 367 -21.87 8.96 2.28
C ALA A 367 -20.52 9.26 2.95
N PHE A 368 -19.77 10.23 2.41
CA PHE A 368 -18.45 10.61 2.94
C PHE A 368 -18.54 11.30 4.30
N HIS A 369 -19.58 12.11 4.52
CA HIS A 369 -19.90 12.63 5.85
C HIS A 369 -20.06 11.51 6.87
N SER A 370 -20.79 10.44 6.51
CA SER A 370 -20.99 9.29 7.40
C SER A 370 -19.67 8.57 7.70
N VAL A 371 -18.80 8.39 6.70
CA VAL A 371 -17.47 7.77 6.86
C VAL A 371 -16.60 8.56 7.83
N VAL A 372 -16.38 9.86 7.58
CA VAL A 372 -15.45 10.68 8.40
C VAL A 372 -16.01 11.00 9.80
N ASN A 373 -17.29 10.71 10.04
CA ASN A 373 -17.94 10.83 11.34
C ASN A 373 -18.26 9.47 12.00
N HIS A 374 -17.76 8.35 11.48
CA HIS A 374 -17.90 7.05 12.12
C HIS A 374 -16.71 6.80 13.05
N ALA A 375 -16.97 6.76 14.37
CA ALA A 375 -15.90 6.71 15.38
C ALA A 375 -14.95 5.50 15.26
N PRO A 376 -15.44 4.29 14.91
CA PRO A 376 -14.58 3.13 14.64
C PRO A 376 -13.57 3.28 13.49
N PHE A 377 -13.69 4.29 12.62
CA PHE A 377 -12.80 4.47 11.47
C PHE A 377 -11.64 5.43 11.72
N GLN A 378 -11.52 5.96 12.94
CA GLN A 378 -10.37 6.77 13.32
C GLN A 378 -9.07 5.98 13.20
N ASP A 379 -7.96 6.71 12.98
CA ASP A 379 -6.61 6.17 12.82
C ASP A 379 -6.39 5.28 11.58
N LEU A 380 -7.42 5.07 10.75
CA LEU A 380 -7.30 4.33 9.49
C LEU A 380 -6.85 5.26 8.35
N PRO A 381 -5.93 4.83 7.47
CA PRO A 381 -5.67 5.54 6.23
C PRO A 381 -6.89 5.54 5.31
N MET A 382 -7.23 6.72 4.82
CA MET A 382 -8.30 6.99 3.87
C MET A 382 -7.69 7.64 2.63
N VAL A 383 -7.76 6.96 1.49
CA VAL A 383 -7.03 7.35 0.28
C VAL A 383 -8.01 7.67 -0.84
N LEU A 384 -7.91 8.87 -1.41
CA LEU A 384 -8.60 9.26 -2.64
C LEU A 384 -7.93 8.62 -3.85
N GLU A 385 -8.74 8.00 -4.72
CA GLU A 385 -8.35 7.56 -6.07
C GLU A 385 -9.27 8.20 -7.12
N THR A 386 -9.78 9.38 -6.76
CA THR A 386 -10.67 10.18 -7.57
C THR A 386 -9.93 10.72 -8.81
N PRO A 387 -10.64 10.92 -9.93
CA PRO A 387 -10.02 11.40 -11.16
C PRO A 387 -9.51 12.84 -11.01
N ILE A 388 -8.28 13.08 -11.48
CA ILE A 388 -7.65 14.41 -11.52
C ILE A 388 -7.28 14.87 -12.93
N ASP A 389 -7.63 14.07 -13.94
CA ASP A 389 -7.35 14.39 -15.34
C ASP A 389 -8.21 15.57 -15.80
N LYS A 390 -7.56 16.64 -16.27
CA LYS A 390 -8.20 17.75 -16.99
C LYS A 390 -7.62 17.94 -18.38
N LYS A 391 -8.37 18.60 -19.25
CA LYS A 391 -7.87 19.04 -20.56
C LYS A 391 -7.23 20.41 -20.40
N ASP A 392 -5.98 20.55 -20.84
CA ASP A 392 -5.34 21.86 -20.95
C ASP A 392 -5.86 22.63 -22.18
N ALA A 393 -5.37 23.86 -22.36
CA ALA A 393 -5.76 24.71 -23.50
C ALA A 393 -5.44 24.08 -24.87
N SER A 394 -4.55 23.10 -24.94
CA SER A 394 -4.18 22.36 -26.16
C SER A 394 -5.01 21.07 -26.36
N GLY A 395 -5.91 20.75 -25.42
CA GLY A 395 -6.69 19.51 -25.43
C GLY A 395 -5.91 18.28 -24.94
N LYS A 396 -4.70 18.47 -24.40
CA LYS A 396 -3.92 17.39 -23.81
C LYS A 396 -4.44 17.10 -22.39
N THR A 397 -4.52 15.82 -22.03
CA THR A 397 -4.83 15.43 -20.65
C THR A 397 -3.63 15.72 -19.76
N VAL A 398 -3.87 16.47 -18.69
CA VAL A 398 -2.90 16.80 -17.64
C VAL A 398 -3.53 16.53 -16.28
N GLU A 399 -2.71 16.12 -15.31
CA GLU A 399 -3.15 15.90 -13.93
C GLU A 399 -3.27 17.23 -13.19
N ASP A 400 -4.38 17.44 -12.50
CA ASP A 400 -4.63 18.58 -11.62
C ASP A 400 -4.65 18.17 -10.16
N ARG A 401 -3.49 18.22 -9.51
CA ARG A 401 -3.33 17.83 -8.10
C ARG A 401 -4.12 18.73 -7.14
N GLN A 402 -4.55 19.91 -7.57
CA GLN A 402 -5.41 20.78 -6.76
C GLN A 402 -6.73 20.08 -6.41
N VAL A 403 -7.24 19.21 -7.29
CA VAL A 403 -8.48 18.46 -7.04
C VAL A 403 -8.37 17.64 -5.76
N TRP A 404 -7.28 16.91 -5.56
CA TRP A 404 -7.08 16.15 -4.33
C TRP A 404 -6.86 17.04 -3.11
N ALA A 405 -6.13 18.15 -3.25
CA ALA A 405 -5.96 19.11 -2.16
C ALA A 405 -7.33 19.66 -1.69
N ASP A 406 -8.21 20.02 -2.64
CA ASP A 406 -9.55 20.51 -2.36
C ASP A 406 -10.45 19.41 -1.76
N GLU A 407 -10.36 18.17 -2.24
CA GLU A 407 -11.14 17.04 -1.71
C GLU A 407 -10.70 16.61 -0.31
N ILE A 408 -9.40 16.66 0.00
CA ILE A 408 -8.88 16.43 1.35
C ILE A 408 -9.51 17.48 2.29
N LYS A 409 -9.46 18.77 1.90
CA LYS A 409 -10.06 19.85 2.71
C LYS A 409 -11.56 19.74 2.83
N LEU A 410 -12.23 19.31 1.77
CA LEU A 410 -13.66 19.01 1.79
C LEU A 410 -13.96 17.94 2.84
N LEU A 411 -13.29 16.79 2.80
CA LEU A 411 -13.50 15.70 3.76
C LEU A 411 -13.19 16.12 5.20
N GLU A 412 -12.12 16.87 5.41
CA GLU A 412 -11.78 17.44 6.73
C GLU A 412 -12.87 18.38 7.24
N SER A 413 -13.45 19.22 6.37
CA SER A 413 -14.55 20.13 6.75
C SER A 413 -15.84 19.40 7.15
N LEU A 414 -16.05 18.17 6.67
CA LEU A 414 -17.23 17.38 7.02
C LEU A 414 -17.16 16.79 8.44
N ILE A 415 -15.98 16.77 9.06
CA ILE A 415 -15.79 16.24 10.42
C ILE A 415 -16.60 17.11 11.40
N GLU A 416 -17.60 16.48 12.02
CA GLU A 416 -18.60 17.09 12.90
C GLU A 416 -19.46 18.20 12.30
N MET A 417 -19.42 18.41 10.99
CA MET A 417 -20.39 19.27 10.33
C MET A 417 -21.80 18.72 10.56
N ASP A 418 -22.74 19.57 10.94
CA ASP A 418 -24.15 19.18 11.00
C ASP A 418 -24.66 18.96 9.57
N ALA A 419 -25.06 17.72 9.26
CA ALA A 419 -25.54 17.36 7.94
C ALA A 419 -26.94 17.90 7.63
N GLU A 420 -27.67 18.36 8.63
CA GLU A 420 -28.97 19.00 8.44
C GLU A 420 -28.84 20.54 8.32
N SER A 421 -27.62 21.07 8.43
CA SER A 421 -27.36 22.50 8.27
C SER A 421 -27.52 22.97 6.82
N ASP A 422 -27.91 24.23 6.68
CA ASP A 422 -27.93 24.95 5.39
C ASP A 422 -26.60 24.87 4.63
N GLU A 423 -25.47 24.89 5.35
CA GLU A 423 -24.13 24.83 4.77
C GLU A 423 -23.90 23.48 4.08
N PHE A 424 -24.15 22.39 4.79
CA PHE A 424 -24.01 21.05 4.24
C PHE A 424 -24.93 20.83 3.04
N GLN A 425 -26.20 21.24 3.15
CA GLN A 425 -27.18 21.07 2.08
C GLN A 425 -26.77 21.82 0.80
N LYS A 426 -26.36 23.09 0.93
CA LYS A 426 -25.89 23.89 -0.22
C LYS A 426 -24.64 23.28 -0.86
N LEU A 427 -23.71 22.77 -0.06
CA LEU A 427 -22.50 22.12 -0.54
C LEU A 427 -22.82 20.82 -1.30
N ALA A 428 -23.68 19.98 -0.72
CA ALA A 428 -24.13 18.73 -1.34
C ALA A 428 -24.85 18.99 -2.67
N GLU A 429 -25.77 19.96 -2.71
CA GLU A 429 -26.48 20.36 -3.94
C GLU A 429 -25.53 20.87 -5.02
N LYS A 430 -24.57 21.72 -4.65
CA LYS A 430 -23.55 22.26 -5.57
C LYS A 430 -22.74 21.14 -6.22
N LEU A 431 -22.24 20.20 -5.42
CA LEU A 431 -21.44 19.06 -5.91
C LEU A 431 -22.30 18.10 -6.74
N GLN A 432 -23.54 17.85 -6.33
CA GLN A 432 -24.47 17.04 -7.11
C GLN A 432 -24.77 17.66 -8.47
N LYS A 433 -24.90 18.99 -8.54
CA LYS A 433 -25.11 19.72 -9.80
C LYS A 433 -23.89 19.64 -10.71
N SER A 434 -22.67 19.76 -10.17
CA SER A 434 -21.44 19.71 -10.99
C SER A 434 -21.23 18.35 -11.67
N GLY A 435 -21.57 17.25 -10.99
CA GLY A 435 -21.46 15.91 -11.56
C GLY A 435 -22.66 15.42 -12.40
N ALA A 436 -23.75 16.19 -12.48
CA ALA A 436 -25.02 15.73 -13.07
C ALA A 436 -24.89 15.29 -14.54
N ALA A 437 -24.10 16.02 -15.35
CA ALA A 437 -23.89 15.69 -16.75
C ALA A 437 -23.16 14.34 -16.92
N GLU A 438 -22.16 14.07 -16.09
CA GLU A 438 -21.39 12.83 -16.14
C GLU A 438 -22.23 11.65 -15.66
N ARG A 439 -22.99 11.81 -14.56
CA ARG A 439 -23.94 10.79 -14.08
C ARG A 439 -24.97 10.43 -15.15
N LYS A 440 -25.56 11.43 -15.81
CA LYS A 440 -26.50 11.21 -16.91
C LYS A 440 -25.86 10.41 -18.05
N ARG A 441 -24.67 10.82 -18.49
CA ARG A 441 -23.93 10.14 -19.56
C ARG A 441 -23.65 8.67 -19.23
N VAL A 442 -23.24 8.38 -18.00
CA VAL A 442 -22.92 7.02 -17.56
C VAL A 442 -24.18 6.19 -17.35
N GLN A 443 -25.26 6.77 -16.80
CA GLN A 443 -26.57 6.12 -16.70
C GLN A 443 -27.06 5.63 -18.07
N GLU A 444 -27.04 6.50 -19.08
CA GLU A 444 -27.43 6.13 -20.44
C GLU A 444 -26.60 4.97 -21.01
N GLN A 445 -25.32 4.86 -20.65
CA GLN A 445 -24.49 3.72 -21.06
C GLN A 445 -24.89 2.42 -20.36
N VAL A 446 -25.22 2.50 -19.06
CA VAL A 446 -25.69 1.36 -18.28
C VAL A 446 -27.01 0.86 -18.83
N ASP A 447 -27.96 1.76 -19.09
CA ASP A 447 -29.28 1.42 -19.64
C ASP A 447 -29.14 0.75 -21.01
N LYS A 448 -28.33 1.34 -21.91
CA LYS A 448 -28.04 0.75 -23.23
C LYS A 448 -27.41 -0.64 -23.14
N LYS A 449 -26.59 -0.91 -22.11
CA LYS A 449 -25.99 -2.23 -21.91
C LYS A 449 -27.04 -3.21 -21.38
N ALA A 450 -27.83 -2.83 -20.39
CA ALA A 450 -28.91 -3.64 -19.84
C ALA A 450 -29.93 -4.05 -20.93
N GLU A 451 -30.33 -3.12 -21.81
CA GLU A 451 -31.20 -3.42 -22.94
C GLU A 451 -30.58 -4.44 -23.92
N LYS A 452 -29.28 -4.31 -24.21
CA LYS A 452 -28.57 -5.24 -25.10
C LYS A 452 -28.48 -6.63 -24.47
N ASP A 453 -28.22 -6.71 -23.18
CA ASP A 453 -28.10 -7.99 -22.48
C ASP A 453 -29.47 -8.67 -22.33
N ALA A 454 -30.55 -7.91 -22.07
CA ALA A 454 -31.92 -8.40 -22.10
C ALA A 454 -32.32 -8.95 -23.48
N LYS A 455 -31.95 -8.25 -24.57
CA LYS A 455 -32.19 -8.71 -25.96
C LYS A 455 -31.42 -10.00 -26.30
N LYS A 456 -30.23 -10.21 -25.72
CA LYS A 456 -29.45 -11.45 -25.91
C LYS A 456 -30.01 -12.62 -25.09
N ALA A 457 -30.60 -12.34 -23.92
CA ALA A 457 -31.21 -13.33 -23.05
C ALA A 457 -32.60 -13.80 -23.52
N ALA A 458 -33.27 -13.04 -24.39
CA ALA A 458 -34.56 -13.43 -24.95
C ALA A 458 -34.43 -14.69 -25.85
N PRO A 459 -35.28 -15.72 -25.66
CA PRO A 459 -35.22 -16.94 -26.46
C PRO A 459 -35.53 -16.63 -27.93
N LYS A 460 -34.65 -17.07 -28.85
CA LYS A 460 -34.94 -17.03 -30.29
C LYS A 460 -36.15 -17.94 -30.55
N GLY A 461 -37.31 -17.34 -30.79
CA GLY A 461 -38.52 -18.08 -31.15
C GLY A 461 -38.23 -19.03 -32.32
N LYS A 462 -38.50 -20.33 -32.11
CA LYS A 462 -38.51 -21.31 -33.19
C LYS A 462 -39.58 -20.86 -34.19
N ALA A 463 -39.16 -20.40 -35.36
CA ALA A 463 -40.05 -20.26 -36.51
C ALA A 463 -40.60 -21.67 -36.82
N VAL A 464 -41.85 -21.91 -36.46
CA VAL A 464 -42.59 -23.10 -36.90
C VAL A 464 -42.76 -22.97 -38.41
N LYS A 465 -41.96 -23.71 -39.18
CA LYS A 465 -42.22 -23.93 -40.61
C LYS A 465 -43.56 -24.63 -40.74
N GLY A 466 -44.61 -23.87 -41.06
CA GLY A 466 -45.91 -24.41 -41.46
C GLY A 466 -45.73 -25.33 -42.67
N ARG A 467 -45.87 -26.64 -42.44
CA ARG A 467 -45.88 -27.66 -43.47
C ARG A 467 -47.24 -27.59 -44.15
N LYS A 468 -47.32 -26.94 -45.33
CA LYS A 468 -48.49 -26.98 -46.22
C LYS A 468 -48.75 -28.45 -46.59
N LYS A 469 -49.81 -29.05 -46.04
CA LYS A 469 -50.40 -30.30 -46.56
C LYS A 469 -51.05 -29.97 -47.90
N LYS A 470 -50.51 -30.51 -48.99
CA LYS A 470 -51.18 -30.62 -50.29
C LYS A 470 -52.33 -31.62 -50.13
N ALA A 471 -53.55 -31.19 -50.42
CA ALA A 471 -54.66 -32.10 -50.70
C ALA A 471 -54.56 -32.47 -52.19
N GLU A 472 -54.40 -33.75 -52.47
CA GLU A 472 -54.64 -34.34 -53.79
C GLU A 472 -56.14 -34.58 -53.92
N THR A 473 -56.72 -34.08 -55.01
CA THR A 473 -57.99 -34.55 -55.56
C THR A 473 -57.66 -35.10 -56.93
N ASP A 474 -57.96 -36.40 -57.10
CA ASP A 474 -58.06 -37.10 -58.37
C ASP A 474 -58.95 -36.34 -59.36
N GLU A 475 -58.54 -36.29 -60.64
CA GLU A 475 -59.42 -36.47 -61.80
C GLU A 475 -58.59 -36.62 -63.10
N ASP A 476 -58.66 -37.84 -63.63
CA ASP A 476 -58.63 -38.31 -65.03
C ASP A 476 -57.46 -38.06 -66.02
N SER A 477 -56.81 -39.19 -66.35
CA SER A 477 -56.88 -39.91 -67.64
C SER A 477 -56.70 -39.15 -68.97
N GLU A 478 -55.52 -39.32 -69.61
CA GLU A 478 -55.33 -39.96 -70.94
C GLU A 478 -53.84 -40.15 -71.28
#